data_AF-A0A353PBK8-F1
#
_entry.id   AF-A0A353PBK8-F1
#
_cell.length_a   1.000
_cell.length_b   1.000
_cell.length_c   1.000
_cell.angle_alpha   90.00
_cell.angle_beta   90.00
_cell.angle_gamma   90.00
#
_symmetry.space_group_name_H-M   'P 1'
#
loop_
_entity.id
_entity.type
_entity.pdbx_description
1 polymer ?
#
loop_
_entity_poly.entity_id
_entity_poly.type
_entity_poly.pdbx_seq_one_letter_code
_entity_poly.pdbx_strand_id
1 'polypeptide(L)' 'TNIDADHLDTYGGDFDRLRQTFLEFLHNLPFYGLAVICADDPVLTAMRTDIGRPILTYGFAEDADV' A
#
# COMPACT_ATOMS: atom_id res chain seq x y z
N THR A 1 1.32 -5.27 -5.36
CA THR A 1 0.66 -6.12 -6.37
C THR A 1 -0.84 -6.03 -6.27
N ASN A 2 -1.47 -6.26 -5.12
CA ASN A 2 -2.76 -5.68 -4.70
C ASN A 2 -2.91 -5.94 -3.19
N ILE A 3 -3.87 -5.29 -2.53
CA ILE A 3 -4.35 -5.75 -1.23
C ILE A 3 -5.59 -6.61 -1.48
N ASP A 4 -5.43 -7.93 -1.51
CA ASP A 4 -6.55 -8.85 -1.70
C ASP A 4 -7.10 -9.39 -0.38
N ALA A 5 -8.42 -9.54 -0.34
CA ALA A 5 -9.20 -9.99 0.81
C ALA A 5 -9.06 -11.50 1.09
N ASP A 6 -8.39 -12.26 0.21
CA ASP A 6 -8.25 -13.72 0.27
C ASP A 6 -7.51 -14.26 1.51
N HIS A 7 -6.92 -13.38 2.34
CA HIS A 7 -6.26 -13.73 3.61
C HIS A 7 -6.90 -13.09 4.85
N LEU A 8 -8.12 -12.54 4.73
CA LEU A 8 -8.85 -11.89 5.83
C LEU A 8 -9.04 -12.78 7.07
N ASP A 9 -9.14 -14.11 6.92
CA ASP A 9 -9.20 -15.05 8.04
C ASP A 9 -8.01 -14.93 8.99
N THR A 10 -6.82 -14.57 8.47
CA THR A 10 -5.60 -14.38 9.27
C THR A 10 -5.59 -13.06 10.04
N TYR A 11 -6.38 -12.08 9.58
CA TYR A 11 -6.48 -10.74 10.18
C TYR A 11 -7.75 -10.53 11.02
N GLY A 12 -8.54 -11.60 11.22
CA GLY A 12 -9.78 -11.56 12.00
C GLY A 12 -10.98 -10.97 11.25
N GLY A 13 -10.97 -11.03 9.91
CA GLY A 13 -12.01 -10.45 9.06
C GLY A 13 -11.95 -8.91 8.97
N ASP A 14 -10.88 -8.30 9.50
CA ASP A 14 -10.75 -6.85 9.58
C ASP A 14 -9.77 -6.32 8.52
N PHE A 15 -10.32 -5.59 7.56
CA PHE A 15 -9.57 -4.97 6.47
C PHE A 15 -8.64 -3.85 6.96
N ASP A 16 -9.04 -3.13 8.02
CA ASP A 16 -8.20 -2.07 8.59
C ASP A 16 -6.94 -2.64 9.24
N ARG A 17 -6.99 -3.85 9.80
CA ARG A 17 -5.80 -4.54 10.31
C ARG A 17 -4.80 -4.86 9.21
N LEU A 18 -5.29 -5.32 8.06
CA LEU A 18 -4.43 -5.61 6.93
C LEU A 18 -3.77 -4.32 6.41
N ARG A 19 -4.55 -3.22 6.32
CA ARG A 19 -4.06 -1.88 5.99
C ARG A 19 -2.93 -1.43 6.92
N GLN A 20 -3.13 -1.54 8.25
CA GLN A 20 -2.13 -1.18 9.25
C GLN A 20 -0.87 -2.04 9.14
N THR A 21 -1.02 -3.34 8.93
CA THR A 21 0.13 -4.25 8.77
C THR A 21 0.98 -3.89 7.55
N PHE A 22 0.33 -3.49 6.45
CA PHE A 22 1.04 -2.99 5.26
C PHE A 22 1.78 -1.68 5.53
N LEU A 23 1.17 -0.74 6.29
CA LEU A 23 1.85 0.49 6.70
C LEU A 23 3.07 0.20 7.58
N GLU A 24 2.95 -0.69 8.56
CA GLU A 24 4.07 -1.12 9.39
C GLU A 24 5.20 -1.75 8.56
N PHE A 25 4.84 -2.60 7.59
CA PHE A 25 5.80 -3.17 6.67
C PHE A 25 6.56 -2.10 5.86
N LEU A 26 5.84 -1.10 5.34
CA LEU A 26 6.45 0.02 4.60
C LEU A 26 7.29 0.93 5.52
N HIS A 27 6.91 1.09 6.79
CA HIS A 27 7.69 1.86 7.75
C HIS A 27 9.03 1.23 8.13
N ASN A 28 9.20 -0.09 7.91
CA ASN A 28 10.50 -0.74 8.02
C ASN A 28 11.50 -0.30 6.95
N LEU A 29 11.05 0.39 5.90
CA LEU A 29 11.94 1.01 4.93
C LEU A 29 12.70 2.18 5.57
N PRO A 30 14.01 2.31 5.28
CA PRO A 30 14.77 3.48 5.66
C PRO A 30 14.16 4.74 5.01
N PHE A 31 14.48 5.93 5.54
CA PHE A 31 13.92 7.19 5.04
C PHE A 31 14.21 7.45 3.55
N TYR A 32 15.29 6.87 3.02
CA TYR A 32 15.69 6.92 1.61
C TYR A 32 15.19 5.72 0.80
N GLY A 33 14.41 4.83 1.42
CA GLY A 33 13.77 3.71 0.73
C GLY A 33 12.68 4.20 -0.22
N LEU A 34 12.39 3.41 -1.25
CA LEU A 34 11.35 3.68 -2.23
C LEU A 34 10.23 2.65 -2.07
N ALA A 35 9.01 3.12 -1.82
CA ALA A 35 7.82 2.29 -1.83
C ALA A 35 7.23 2.26 -3.24
N VAL A 36 7.15 1.08 -3.85
CA VAL A 36 6.51 0.91 -5.17
C VAL A 36 5.10 0.35 -4.97
N ILE A 37 4.07 1.13 -5.33
CA ILE A 37 2.65 0.77 -5.12
C ILE A 37 1.83 0.87 -6.40
N CYS A 38 0.72 0.13 -6.46
CA CYS A 38 -0.19 0.15 -7.61
C CYS A 38 -1.14 1.34 -7.51
N ALA A 39 -1.20 2.20 -8.52
CA ALA A 39 -2.14 3.33 -8.56
C ALA A 39 -3.59 2.89 -8.87
N ASP A 40 -3.76 1.72 -9.49
CA ASP A 40 -5.07 1.16 -9.84
C ASP A 40 -5.84 0.63 -8.62
N ASP A 41 -5.17 0.48 -7.47
CA ASP A 41 -5.77 -0.01 -6.23
C ASP A 41 -6.22 1.19 -5.37
N PRO A 42 -7.54 1.42 -5.19
CA PRO A 42 -8.05 2.56 -4.45
C PRO A 42 -7.62 2.57 -2.98
N VAL A 43 -7.31 1.40 -2.40
CA VAL A 43 -6.87 1.28 -1.01
C VAL A 43 -5.43 1.76 -0.90
N LEU A 44 -4.55 1.33 -1.80
CA LEU A 44 -3.16 1.82 -1.84
C LEU A 44 -3.09 3.31 -2.13
N THR A 45 -3.96 3.80 -3.02
CA THR A 45 -4.05 5.24 -3.34
C THR A 45 -4.52 6.06 -2.13
N ALA A 46 -5.50 5.57 -1.35
CA ALA A 46 -5.93 6.23 -0.13
C ALA A 46 -4.84 6.22 0.98
N MET A 47 -3.98 5.21 1.01
CA MET A 47 -2.89 5.08 1.97
C MET A 47 -1.65 5.91 1.62
N ARG A 48 -1.53 6.48 0.40
CA ARG A 48 -0.34 7.22 -0.06
C ARG A 48 0.15 8.26 0.96
N THR A 49 -0.77 8.98 1.61
CA THR A 49 -0.44 10.01 2.60
C THR A 49 0.15 9.46 3.90
N ASP A 50 -0.18 8.23 4.26
CA ASP A 50 0.20 7.61 5.53
C ASP A 50 1.58 6.94 5.49
N ILE A 51 2.10 6.61 4.29
CA ILE A 51 3.34 5.84 4.11
C ILE A 51 4.60 6.62 4.55
N GLY A 52 4.61 7.95 4.44
CA GLY A 52 5.70 8.80 4.94
C GLY A 52 7.10 8.48 4.37
N ARG A 53 7.16 7.89 3.17
CA ARG A 53 8.38 7.56 2.42
C ARG A 53 8.23 8.02 0.97
N PRO A 54 9.33 8.16 0.21
CA PRO A 54 9.24 8.30 -1.24
C PRO A 54 8.41 7.17 -1.86
N ILE A 55 7.47 7.52 -2.72
CA ILE A 55 6.57 6.57 -3.39
C ILE A 55 6.79 6.67 -4.89
N LEU A 56 6.86 5.51 -5.56
CA LEU A 56 6.73 5.38 -7.00
C LEU A 56 5.46 4.57 -7.28
N THR A 57 4.64 5.03 -8.19
CA THR A 57 3.41 4.35 -8.54
C THR A 57 3.44 3.79 -9.95
N TYR A 58 2.84 2.62 -10.10
CA TYR A 58 2.68 1.96 -11.39
C TYR A 58 1.22 1.60 -11.61
N GLY A 59 0.77 1.55 -12.85
CA GLY A 59 -0.59 1.12 -13.17
C GLY A 59 -1.11 1.67 -14.49
N PHE A 60 -2.38 1.43 -14.74
CA PHE A 60 -3.11 2.01 -15.88
C PHE A 60 -3.77 3.35 -15.56
N ALA A 61 -3.82 3.72 -14.28
CA ALA A 61 -4.33 5.00 -13.81
C ALA A 61 -3.56 6.17 -14.45
N GLU A 62 -4.27 7.24 -14.80
CA GLU A 62 -3.69 8.43 -15.42
C GLU A 62 -2.68 9.15 -14.50
N ASP A 63 -2.76 8.93 -13.18
CA ASP A 63 -1.86 9.49 -12.17
C ASP A 63 -0.76 8.51 -11.71
N ALA A 64 -0.56 7.41 -12.44
CA ALA A 64 0.57 6.53 -12.25
C ALA A 64 1.87 7.18 -12.77
N ASP A 65 2.97 7.01 -12.03
CA ASP A 65 4.29 7.51 -12.46
C ASP A 65 4.86 6.70 -13.63
N VAL A 66 4.47 5.41 -13.74
CA VAL A 66 4.96 4.43 -14.72
C VAL A 66 3.85 3.57 -15.29
#